data_AF-A0A972Q8Z4-F1
#
_entry.id   AF-A0A972Q8Z4-F1
#
_cell.length_a   1.000
_cell.length_b   1.000
_cell.length_c   1.000
_cell.angle_alpha   90.00
_cell.angle_beta   90.00
_cell.angle_gamma   90.00
#
_symmetry.space_group_name_H-M   'P 1'
#
loop_
_entity.id
_entity.type
_entity.pdbx_description
1 polymer ?
#
loop_
_entity_poly.entity_id
_entity_poly.type
_entity_poly.pdbx_seq_one_letter_code
_entity_poly.pdbx_strand_id
1 'polypeptide(L)' 'MYIVDLRNNIIHDAMNSKYECHIKDIPKDKIKKIYTYQSVVRMCASEHRPCFMGCQYCLSELYNYDMTKIFR' A
#
# COMPACT_ATOMS: atom_id res chain seq x y z
N MET A 1 -3.63 -12.23 -1.53
CA MET A 1 -3.88 -11.59 -0.21
C MET A 1 -3.08 -10.31 -0.18
N TYR A 2 -3.66 -9.25 0.36
CA TYR A 2 -3.03 -7.94 0.44
C TYR A 2 -2.69 -7.57 1.88
N ILE A 3 -1.61 -6.82 2.05
CA ILE A 3 -1.10 -6.36 3.34
C ILE A 3 -1.06 -4.85 3.31
N VAL A 4 -1.71 -4.20 4.27
CA VAL A 4 -1.67 -2.76 4.46
C VAL A 4 -0.62 -2.44 5.51
N ASP A 5 0.37 -1.65 5.12
CA ASP A 5 1.28 -0.94 6.00
C ASP A 5 0.56 0.30 6.56
N LEU A 6 0.17 0.23 7.83
CA LEU A 6 -0.52 1.32 8.52
C LEU A 6 0.40 2.49 8.89
N ARG A 7 1.74 2.34 8.84
CA ARG A 7 2.66 3.47 9.07
C ARG A 7 2.70 4.39 7.87
N ASN A 8 2.80 3.81 6.69
CA ASN A 8 2.97 4.56 5.44
C ASN A 8 1.68 4.70 4.62
N ASN A 9 0.60 4.04 5.06
CA ASN A 9 -0.65 3.89 4.31
C ASN A 9 -0.43 3.27 2.93
N ILE A 10 0.45 2.26 2.85
CA ILE A 10 0.80 1.57 1.60
C ILE A 10 0.19 0.18 1.60
N ILE A 11 -0.43 -0.21 0.51
CA ILE A 11 -1.00 -1.55 0.32
C ILE A 11 -0.06 -2.36 -0.57
N HIS A 12 0.22 -3.60 -0.16
CA HIS A 12 1.10 -4.53 -0.84
C HIS A 12 0.34 -5.77 -1.29
N ASP A 13 0.69 -6.32 -2.45
CA ASP A 13 0.29 -7.66 -2.85
C ASP A 13 1.30 -8.68 -2.33
N ALA A 14 0.88 -9.50 -1.37
CA ALA A 14 1.73 -10.52 -0.77
C ALA A 14 1.98 -11.72 -1.70
N MET A 15 1.19 -11.88 -2.77
CA MET A 15 1.35 -12.96 -3.75
C MET A 15 2.33 -12.57 -4.86
N ASN A 16 2.37 -11.28 -5.21
CA ASN A 16 3.17 -10.75 -6.32
C ASN A 16 4.25 -9.77 -5.87
N SER A 17 4.74 -9.89 -4.63
CA SER A 17 5.77 -8.99 -4.09
C SER A 17 7.07 -9.12 -4.88
N LYS A 18 7.51 -8.04 -5.53
CA LYS A 18 8.81 -7.95 -6.19
C LYS A 18 9.94 -7.88 -5.16
N TYR A 19 11.18 -8.11 -5.61
CA TYR A 19 12.35 -8.09 -4.73
C TYR A 19 12.54 -6.74 -4.02
N GLU A 20 12.23 -5.66 -4.73
CA GLU A 20 12.29 -4.27 -4.27
C GLU A 20 11.16 -3.90 -3.30
N CYS A 21 10.18 -4.79 -3.10
CA CYS A 21 9.07 -4.57 -2.19
C CYS A 21 9.48 -4.91 -0.74
N HIS A 22 9.58 -3.88 0.10
CA HIS A 22 9.95 -3.97 1.52
C HIS A 22 8.80 -4.45 2.45
N ILE A 23 7.91 -5.33 1.96
CA ILE A 23 6.76 -5.84 2.73
C ILE A 23 7.16 -6.57 4.01
N LYS A 24 8.37 -7.15 4.04
CA LYS A 24 8.91 -7.90 5.19
C LYS A 24 9.38 -6.99 6.33
N ASP A 25 9.64 -5.73 6.02
CA ASP A 25 10.18 -4.74 6.97
C ASP A 25 9.05 -4.08 7.80
N ILE A 26 7.79 -4.37 7.47
CA ILE A 26 6.62 -3.83 8.16
C ILE A 26 6.46 -4.54 9.52
N PRO A 27 6.44 -3.78 10.64
CA PRO A 27 6.17 -4.35 11.96
C PRO A 27 4.81 -5.07 12.01
N LYS A 28 4.74 -6.21 12.70
CA LYS A 28 3.52 -7.06 12.74
C LYS A 28 2.30 -6.33 13.31
N ASP A 29 2.51 -5.40 14.24
CA ASP A 29 1.47 -4.54 14.85
C ASP A 29 0.97 -3.43 13.92
N LYS A 30 1.68 -3.18 12.81
CA LYS A 30 1.35 -2.18 11.79
C LYS A 30 0.82 -2.80 10.51
N ILE A 31 0.49 -4.09 10.53
CA ILE A 31 -0.06 -4.83 9.39
C ILE A 31 -1.58 -5.02 9.56
N LYS A 32 -2.34 -4.67 8.51
CA LYS A 32 -3.72 -5.11 8.33
C LYS A 32 -3.85 -5.97 7.07
N LYS A 33 -4.51 -7.13 7.18
CA LYS A 33 -4.71 -8.04 6.04
C LYS A 33 -6.03 -7.73 5.32
N ILE A 34 -6.01 -7.77 3.99
CA ILE A 34 -7.19 -7.63 3.13
C ILE A 34 -7.20 -8.79 2.12
N TYR A 35 -8.36 -9.37 1.87
CA TYR A 35 -8.47 -10.59 1.06
C TYR A 35 -9.02 -10.36 -0.35
N THR A 36 -9.55 -9.18 -0.66
CA THR A 36 -10.16 -8.88 -1.95
C THR A 36 -9.52 -7.67 -2.62
N TYR A 37 -9.25 -7.78 -3.92
CA TYR A 37 -8.71 -6.68 -4.72
C TYR A 37 -9.67 -5.48 -4.78
N GLN A 38 -10.98 -5.73 -4.85
CA GLN A 38 -12.00 -4.67 -4.83
C GLN A 38 -11.91 -3.79 -3.58
N SER A 39 -11.58 -4.36 -2.41
CA SER A 39 -11.39 -3.56 -1.20
C SER A 39 -10.12 -2.70 -1.26
N VAL A 40 -9.06 -3.22 -1.88
CA VAL A 40 -7.83 -2.44 -2.14
C VAL A 40 -8.13 -1.25 -3.04
N VAL A 41 -8.82 -1.48 -4.16
CA VAL A 41 -9.20 -0.41 -5.10
C VAL A 41 -10.04 0.67 -4.41
N ARG A 42 -11.05 0.29 -3.62
CA ARG A 42 -11.86 1.25 -2.84
C ARG A 42 -11.04 2.04 -1.82
N MET A 43 -10.07 1.41 -1.17
CA MET A 43 -9.20 2.10 -0.21
C MET A 43 -8.28 3.10 -0.89
N CYS A 44 -7.70 2.75 -2.05
CA CYS A 44 -6.84 3.67 -2.81
C CYS A 44 -7.63 4.80 -3.50
N ALA A 45 -8.89 4.57 -3.86
CA ALA A 45 -9.77 5.58 -4.45
C ALA A 45 -10.49 6.45 -3.41
N SER A 46 -10.37 6.14 -2.12
CA SER A 46 -11.07 6.86 -1.05
C SER A 46 -10.50 8.26 -0.89
N GLU A 47 -11.38 9.26 -0.78
CA GLU A 47 -11.00 10.63 -0.40
C GLU A 47 -10.74 10.80 1.11
N HIS A 48 -10.97 9.75 1.90
CA HIS A 48 -10.75 9.76 3.34
C HIS A 48 -9.25 9.94 3.66
N ARG A 49 -8.94 10.82 4.63
CA ARG A 49 -7.56 11.03 5.10
C ARG A 49 -7.31 10.26 6.41
N PRO A 50 -6.17 9.52 6.52
CA PRO A 50 -5.10 9.42 5.53
C PRO A 50 -5.47 8.54 4.32
N CYS A 51 -5.02 8.96 3.13
CA CYS A 51 -5.23 8.23 1.88
C CYS A 51 -4.28 7.02 1.80
N PHE A 52 -4.77 5.90 1.28
CA PHE A 52 -3.97 4.71 1.02
C PHE A 52 -3.48 4.69 -0.43
N MET A 53 -2.31 4.10 -0.66
CA MET A 53 -1.73 3.96 -2.00
C MET A 53 -1.28 2.52 -2.22
N GLY A 54 -1.34 2.06 -3.46
CA GLY A 54 -0.67 0.81 -3.85
C GLY A 54 0.85 0.95 -3.73
N CYS A 55 1.54 -0.11 -3.37
CA CYS A 55 3.00 -0.13 -3.41
C CYS A 55 3.48 -0.05 -4.86
N GLN A 56 4.41 0.86 -5.16
CA GLN A 56 4.93 1.10 -6.50
C GLN A 56 5.47 -0.14 -7.22
N TYR A 57 5.91 -1.16 -6.47
CA TYR A 57 6.53 -2.36 -7.04
C TYR A 57 5.53 -3.49 -7.29
N CYS A 58 4.59 -3.72 -6.38
CA CYS A 58 3.66 -4.85 -6.48
C CYS A 58 2.22 -4.45 -6.85
N LEU A 59 1.89 -3.16 -6.80
CA LEU A 59 0.60 -2.57 -7.15
C LEU A 59 0.82 -1.20 -7.85
N SER A 60 1.67 -1.19 -8.87
CA SER A 60 2.07 0.02 -9.61
C SER A 60 0.89 0.80 -10.20
N GLU A 61 -0.16 0.09 -10.59
CA GLU A 61 -1.40 0.62 -11.17
C GLU A 61 -2.27 1.36 -10.14
N LEU A 62 -2.02 1.15 -8.85
CA LEU A 62 -2.69 1.84 -7.74
C LEU A 62 -1.73 2.77 -6.98
N TYR A 63 -0.50 2.94 -7.48
CA TYR A 63 0.47 3.84 -6.89
C TYR A 63 0.29 5.25 -7.40
N ASN A 64 0.11 6.18 -6.48
CA ASN A 64 0.14 7.61 -6.77
C ASN A 64 1.33 8.21 -6.04
N TYR A 65 2.26 8.81 -6.78
CA TYR A 65 3.41 9.47 -6.18
C TYR A 65 3.00 10.82 -5.58
N ASP A 66 3.09 10.96 -4.26
CA ASP A 66 2.89 12.23 -3.59
C ASP A 66 4.12 13.13 -3.76
N MET A 67 4.06 14.06 -4.72
CA MET A 67 5.12 15.01 -5.04
C MET A 67 5.49 15.90 -3.84
N THR A 68 4.61 16.08 -2.85
CA THR A 68 4.93 16.88 -1.65
C THR A 68 6.01 16.25 -0.78
N LYS A 69 6.29 14.95 -0.97
CA LYS A 69 7.38 14.24 -0.29
C LYS A 69 8.77 14.59 -0.82
N ILE A 70 8.89 15.16 -2.02
CA ILE A 70 10.19 15.60 -2.58
C ILE A 70 10.67 16.88 -1.90
N PHE A 71 9.75 17.75 -1.50
CA PHE A 71 10.04 19.12 -1.06
C PHE A 71 10.03 19.29 0.48
N ARG A 72 10.19 18.20 1.24
CA ARG A 72 10.23 18.22 2.72
C ARG A 72 11.62 17.98 3.26
#